data_AF-A0A831XET9-F1
#
_entry.id   AF-A0A831XET9-F1
#
_cell.length_a   1.000
_cell.length_b   1.000
_cell.length_c   1.000
_cell.angle_alpha   90.00
_cell.angle_beta   90.00
_cell.angle_gamma   90.00
#
_symmetry.space_group_name_H-M   'P 1'
#
loop_
_entity.id
_entity.type
_entity.pdbx_description
1 polymer ?
#
loop_
_entity_poly.entity_id
_entity_poly.type
_entity_poly.pdbx_seq_one_letter_code
_entity_poly.pdbx_strand_id
1 'polypeptide(L)'
;MAPLELTPEQIAFFREQGYLRLEQVYPSDELAAMSAELDYVIHTFANWGAAWRGPWRKEYLDEELDRKATLVAIHELQHYSAAWTRAVTSPRLAEPVAQLLGTDALELHHVTLHAKPPDAGA
;
A
#
# COMPACT_ATOMS: atom_id res chain seq x y z
N MET A 1 -21.00 -0.39 0.21
CA MET A 1 -20.92 -1.42 1.28
C MET A 1 -20.70 -0.75 2.62
N ALA A 2 -21.26 -1.30 3.69
CA ALA A 2 -21.05 -0.80 5.06
C ALA A 2 -19.60 -1.04 5.51
N PRO A 3 -19.10 -0.28 6.51
CA PRO A 3 -17.81 -0.53 7.12
C PRO A 3 -17.71 -1.91 7.78
N LEU A 4 -16.49 -2.43 7.91
CA LEU A 4 -16.23 -3.73 8.52
C LEU A 4 -16.08 -3.56 10.04
N GLU A 5 -16.95 -4.19 10.81
CA GLU A 5 -16.79 -4.31 12.26
C GLU A 5 -15.84 -5.47 12.58
N LEU A 6 -14.80 -5.23 13.39
CA LEU A 6 -13.83 -6.26 13.76
C LEU A 6 -14.32 -7.10 14.93
N THR A 7 -14.10 -8.41 14.86
CA THR A 7 -14.39 -9.29 15.99
C THR A 7 -13.34 -9.16 17.09
N PRO A 8 -13.66 -9.50 18.36
CA PRO A 8 -12.68 -9.56 19.43
C PRO A 8 -11.47 -10.44 19.10
N GLU A 9 -11.69 -11.53 18.36
CA GLU A 9 -10.63 -12.46 17.92
C GLU A 9 -9.70 -11.80 16.89
N GLN A 10 -10.23 -11.01 15.95
CA GLN A 10 -9.40 -10.27 14.98
C GLN A 10 -8.53 -9.21 15.66
N ILE A 11 -9.09 -8.51 16.67
CA ILE A 11 -8.36 -7.54 17.47
C ILE A 11 -7.27 -8.24 18.30
N ALA A 12 -7.59 -9.37 18.93
CA ALA A 12 -6.62 -10.17 19.68
C ALA A 12 -5.49 -10.68 18.77
N PHE A 13 -5.83 -11.19 17.58
CA PHE A 13 -4.86 -11.63 16.58
C PHE A 13 -3.92 -10.51 16.17
N PHE A 14 -4.44 -9.31 15.86
CA PHE A 14 -3.59 -8.17 15.52
C PHE A 14 -2.62 -7.81 16.64
N ARG A 15 -3.07 -7.81 17.90
CA ARG A 15 -2.23 -7.51 19.06
C ARG A 15 -1.13 -8.54 19.28
N GLU A 16 -1.40 -9.82 18.99
CA GLU A 16 -0.43 -10.91 19.15
C GLU A 16 0.55 -10.98 17.97
N GLN A 17 0.06 -10.83 16.74
CA GLN A 17 0.81 -11.11 15.51
C GLN A 17 1.36 -9.86 14.82
N GLY A 18 0.86 -8.67 15.16
CA GLY A 18 1.27 -7.39 14.57
C GLY A 18 0.71 -7.12 13.17
N TYR A 19 -0.21 -7.94 12.66
CA TYR A 19 -0.89 -7.72 11.39
C TYR A 19 -2.31 -8.29 11.40
N LEU A 20 -3.15 -7.81 10.49
CA LEU A 20 -4.50 -8.35 10.24
C LEU A 20 -4.80 -8.28 8.73
N ARG A 21 -5.36 -9.34 8.16
CA ARG A 21 -5.87 -9.33 6.79
C ARG A 21 -7.35 -8.97 6.82
N LEU A 22 -7.69 -7.83 6.21
CA LEU A 22 -9.08 -7.45 5.92
C LEU A 22 -9.45 -7.94 4.52
N GLU A 23 -10.55 -8.66 4.40
CA GLU A 23 -11.01 -9.21 3.13
C GLU A 23 -12.10 -8.33 2.51
N GLN A 24 -12.11 -8.25 1.18
CA GLN A 24 -13.16 -7.57 0.40
C GLN A 24 -13.44 -6.11 0.84
N VAL A 25 -12.40 -5.37 1.20
CA VAL A 25 -12.50 -3.95 1.62
C VAL A 25 -13.09 -3.07 0.51
N TYR A 26 -12.77 -3.38 -0.75
CA TYR A 26 -13.22 -2.63 -1.92
C TYR A 26 -13.99 -3.54 -2.88
N PRO A 27 -15.11 -3.06 -3.46
CA PRO A 27 -15.80 -3.77 -4.53
C PRO A 27 -14.96 -3.78 -5.81
N SER A 28 -15.29 -4.70 -6.72
CA SER A 28 -14.50 -4.97 -7.92
C SER A 28 -14.42 -3.80 -8.91
N ASP A 29 -15.46 -2.98 -9.00
CA ASP A 29 -15.49 -1.78 -9.83
C ASP A 29 -14.59 -0.67 -9.28
N GLU A 30 -14.60 -0.43 -7.96
CA GLU A 30 -13.67 0.50 -7.31
C GLU A 30 -12.22 0.02 -7.47
N LEU A 31 -11.96 -1.28 -7.30
CA LEU A 31 -10.62 -1.86 -7.53
C LEU A 31 -10.16 -1.66 -8.98
N ALA A 32 -11.05 -1.83 -9.96
CA ALA A 32 -10.73 -1.59 -11.36
C ALA A 32 -10.35 -0.12 -11.62
N ALA A 33 -11.08 0.83 -11.02
CA ALA A 33 -10.76 2.25 -11.11
C ALA A 33 -9.42 2.59 -10.43
N MET A 34 -9.17 2.04 -9.24
CA MET A 34 -7.88 2.20 -8.54
C MET A 34 -6.71 1.67 -9.37
N SER A 35 -6.89 0.51 -10.03
CA SER A 35 -5.88 -0.07 -10.92
C SER A 35 -5.60 0.80 -12.13
N ALA A 36 -6.64 1.25 -12.83
CA ALA A 36 -6.50 2.08 -14.03
C ALA A 36 -5.83 3.43 -13.73
N GLU A 37 -6.20 4.08 -12.61
CA GLU A 37 -5.55 5.32 -12.19
C GLU A 37 -4.11 5.07 -11.73
N LEU A 38 -3.81 3.93 -11.09
CA LEU A 38 -2.44 3.59 -10.71
C LEU A 38 -1.54 3.39 -11.94
N ASP A 39 -2.03 2.69 -12.95
CA ASP A 39 -1.32 2.49 -14.22
C ASP A 39 -1.02 3.84 -14.88
N TYR A 40 -2.01 4.74 -14.95
CA TYR A 40 -1.82 6.09 -15.47
C TYR A 40 -0.75 6.86 -14.68
N VAL A 41 -0.82 6.84 -13.34
CA VAL A 41 0.15 7.54 -12.47
C VAL A 41 1.56 6.99 -12.68
N ILE A 42 1.71 5.66 -12.73
CA ILE A 42 3.00 5.01 -12.97
C ILE A 42 3.55 5.40 -14.35
N HIS A 43 2.75 5.27 -15.41
CA HIS A 43 3.21 5.60 -16.76
C HIS A 43 3.59 7.08 -16.95
N THR A 44 2.91 7.98 -16.24
CA THR A 44 3.08 9.42 -16.41
C THR A 44 4.18 9.99 -15.52
N PHE A 45 4.28 9.52 -14.27
CA PHE A 45 5.09 10.17 -13.24
C PHE A 45 6.20 9.30 -12.66
N ALA A 46 6.22 7.98 -12.91
CA ALA A 46 7.22 7.12 -12.28
C ALA A 46 8.64 7.36 -12.81
N ASN A 47 9.59 7.38 -11.88
CA ASN A 47 11.00 7.19 -12.20
C ASN A 47 11.36 5.70 -12.04
N TRP A 48 11.53 5.01 -13.16
CA TRP A 48 11.86 3.58 -13.22
C TRP A 48 13.33 3.26 -12.90
N GLY A 49 14.19 4.28 -12.75
CA GLY A 49 15.60 4.11 -12.38
C GLY A 49 15.85 4.14 -10.87
N ALA A 50 14.81 4.23 -10.05
CA ALA A 50 14.94 4.20 -8.60
C ALA A 50 15.09 2.76 -8.08
N ALA A 51 15.78 2.62 -6.96
CA ALA A 51 15.91 1.38 -6.20
C ALA A 51 16.25 1.74 -4.75
N TRP A 52 15.80 0.92 -3.79
CA TRP A 52 16.28 1.03 -2.41
C TRP A 52 17.80 0.84 -2.39
N ARG A 53 18.55 1.76 -1.78
CA ARG A 53 20.01 1.66 -1.68
C ARG A 53 20.41 1.44 -0.23
N GLY A 54 21.40 0.59 0.01
CA GLY A 54 21.93 0.37 1.35
C GLY A 54 23.03 -0.69 1.37
N PRO A 55 23.84 -0.73 2.45
CA PRO A 55 24.93 -1.70 2.59
C PRO A 55 24.48 -3.17 2.53
N TRP A 56 23.26 -3.44 3.00
CA TRP A 56 22.64 -4.78 3.01
C TRP A 56 22.58 -5.43 1.61
N ARG A 57 22.55 -4.64 0.53
CA ARG A 57 22.49 -5.19 -0.83
C ARG A 57 23.67 -6.08 -1.18
N LYS A 58 24.86 -5.79 -0.63
CA LYS A 58 26.06 -6.61 -0.83
C LYS A 58 25.97 -8.00 -0.20
N GLU A 59 25.08 -8.16 0.78
CA GLU A 59 24.87 -9.43 1.49
C GLU A 59 23.77 -10.27 0.84
N TYR A 60 22.76 -9.64 0.22
CA TYR A 60 21.58 -10.32 -0.30
C TYR A 60 21.45 -10.35 -1.82
N LEU A 61 22.20 -9.52 -2.55
CA LEU A 61 22.14 -9.43 -4.02
C LEU A 61 23.51 -9.73 -4.62
N ASP A 62 23.52 -10.57 -5.66
CA ASP A 62 24.67 -10.65 -6.55
C ASP A 62 24.73 -9.41 -7.47
N GLU A 63 25.84 -9.23 -8.16
CA GLU A 63 26.09 -8.05 -9.00
C GLU A 63 25.10 -7.93 -10.18
N GLU A 64 24.59 -9.05 -10.68
CA GLU A 64 23.63 -9.04 -11.79
C GLU A 64 22.24 -8.59 -11.31
N LEU A 65 21.78 -9.15 -10.19
CA LEU A 65 20.52 -8.83 -9.56
C LEU A 65 20.53 -7.40 -9.02
N ASP A 66 21.65 -6.95 -8.45
CA ASP A 66 21.85 -5.59 -7.97
C ASP A 66 21.68 -4.54 -9.09
N ARG A 67 22.26 -4.79 -10.28
CA ARG A 67 22.09 -3.91 -11.44
C ARG A 67 20.66 -3.88 -11.99
N LYS A 68 19.95 -5.01 -11.91
CA LYS A 68 18.59 -5.13 -12.45
C LYS A 68 17.53 -4.61 -11.47
N ALA A 69 17.83 -4.55 -10.18
CA ALA A 69 16.85 -4.21 -9.16
C ALA A 69 16.29 -2.80 -9.39
N THR A 70 14.98 -2.71 -9.53
CA THR A 70 14.26 -1.47 -9.76
C THR A 70 13.03 -1.40 -8.87
N LEU A 71 12.61 -0.18 -8.58
CA LEU A 71 11.45 0.15 -7.78
C LEU A 71 10.86 1.45 -8.33
N VAL A 72 9.54 1.51 -8.40
CA VAL A 72 8.83 2.78 -8.52
C VAL A 72 8.31 3.15 -7.13
N ALA A 73 8.80 4.28 -6.62
CA ALA A 73 8.32 4.89 -5.38
C ALA A 73 7.67 6.24 -5.70
N ILE A 74 6.38 6.38 -5.41
CA ILE A 74 5.66 7.65 -5.54
C ILE A 74 5.02 7.96 -4.19
N HIS A 75 5.44 9.07 -3.59
CA HIS A 75 4.89 9.58 -2.34
C HIS A 75 3.66 10.44 -2.58
N GLU A 76 2.80 10.50 -1.57
CA GLU A 76 1.56 11.27 -1.57
C GLU A 76 0.63 10.91 -2.74
N LEU A 77 0.45 9.61 -3.00
CA LEU A 77 -0.36 9.09 -4.12
C LEU A 77 -1.78 9.69 -4.16
N GLN A 78 -2.34 10.03 -3.01
CA GLN A 78 -3.64 10.68 -2.86
C GLN A 78 -3.70 12.09 -3.48
N HIS A 79 -2.57 12.69 -3.90
CA HIS A 79 -2.55 13.93 -4.66
C HIS A 79 -2.55 13.71 -6.19
N TYR A 80 -2.26 12.49 -6.65
CA TYR A 80 -2.18 12.13 -8.07
C TYR A 80 -3.43 11.40 -8.57
N SER A 81 -4.13 10.70 -7.68
CA SER A 81 -5.26 9.84 -8.02
C SER A 81 -6.42 10.04 -7.07
N ALA A 82 -7.57 10.42 -7.63
CA ALA A 82 -8.79 10.59 -6.86
C ALA A 82 -9.34 9.23 -6.37
N ALA A 83 -9.14 8.15 -7.14
CA ALA A 83 -9.49 6.80 -6.70
C ALA A 83 -8.68 6.40 -5.46
N TRP A 84 -7.36 6.65 -5.46
CA TRP A 84 -6.52 6.36 -4.30
C TRP A 84 -6.81 7.26 -3.11
N THR A 85 -7.11 8.56 -3.30
CA THR A 85 -7.61 9.42 -2.21
C THR A 85 -8.84 8.80 -1.55
N ARG A 86 -9.86 8.45 -2.34
CA ARG A 86 -11.11 7.86 -1.83
C ARG A 86 -10.86 6.52 -1.14
N ALA A 87 -9.94 5.71 -1.66
CA ALA A 87 -9.61 4.41 -1.08
C ALA A 87 -8.98 4.57 0.31
N VAL A 88 -7.93 5.39 0.43
CA VAL A 88 -7.20 5.54 1.70
C VAL A 88 -8.00 6.27 2.78
N THR A 89 -8.97 7.10 2.38
CA THR A 89 -9.92 7.74 3.32
C THR A 89 -11.25 7.00 3.43
N SER A 90 -11.39 5.81 2.86
CA SER A 90 -12.63 5.05 2.88
C SER A 90 -12.95 4.60 4.31
N PRO A 91 -14.19 4.79 4.80
CA PRO A 91 -14.60 4.22 6.09
C PRO A 91 -14.41 2.71 6.18
N ARG A 92 -14.48 1.99 5.05
CA ARG A 92 -14.24 0.54 4.98
C ARG A 92 -12.81 0.13 5.33
N LEU A 93 -11.86 1.05 5.21
CA LEU A 93 -10.46 0.86 5.64
C LEU A 93 -10.21 1.56 6.98
N ALA A 94 -10.63 2.82 7.10
CA ALA A 94 -10.33 3.67 8.24
C ALA A 94 -10.98 3.17 9.54
N GLU A 95 -12.23 2.72 9.51
CA GLU A 95 -12.91 2.28 10.74
C GLU A 95 -12.28 1.02 11.35
N PRO A 96 -11.95 -0.05 10.59
CA PRO A 96 -11.16 -1.15 11.11
C PRO A 96 -9.83 -0.73 11.74
N VAL A 97 -9.10 0.21 11.11
CA VAL A 97 -7.83 0.72 11.64
C VAL A 97 -8.07 1.47 12.97
N ALA A 98 -9.13 2.26 13.06
CA ALA A 98 -9.52 2.98 14.26
C ALA A 98 -9.83 2.01 15.42
N GLN A 99 -10.55 0.93 15.13
CA GLN A 99 -10.83 -0.15 16.09
C GLN A 99 -9.56 -0.85 16.60
N LEU A 100 -8.62 -1.17 15.69
CA LEU A 100 -7.34 -1.79 16.06
C LEU A 100 -6.50 -0.87 16.97
N LEU A 101 -6.53 0.44 16.70
CA LEU A 101 -5.80 1.44 17.47
C LEU A 101 -6.54 1.92 18.73
N GLY A 102 -7.82 1.57 18.88
CA GLY A 102 -8.65 2.01 20.02
C GLY A 102 -8.85 3.53 20.06
N THR A 103 -9.07 4.15 18.90
CA THR A 103 -9.25 5.60 18.74
C THR A 103 -10.51 5.91 17.94
N ASP A 104 -11.12 7.06 18.20
CA ASP A 104 -12.26 7.57 17.43
C ASP A 104 -11.84 8.47 16.25
N ALA A 105 -10.55 8.81 16.18
CA ALA A 105 -9.99 9.69 15.16
C ALA A 105 -8.70 9.11 14.58
N LEU A 106 -8.59 9.17 13.25
CA LEU A 106 -7.40 8.81 12.49
C LEU A 106 -6.95 9.98 11.64
N GLU A 107 -5.64 10.17 11.57
CA GLU A 107 -5.00 11.07 10.64
C GLU A 107 -4.31 10.24 9.55
N LEU A 108 -4.56 10.58 8.29
CA LEU A 108 -3.78 10.05 7.18
C LEU A 108 -2.41 10.74 7.18
N HIS A 109 -1.38 10.03 7.65
CA HIS A 109 -0.02 10.58 7.72
C HIS A 109 0.65 10.65 6.35
N HIS A 110 0.68 9.56 5.57
CA HIS A 110 1.18 9.54 4.19
C HIS A 110 0.69 8.31 3.43
N VAL A 111 0.79 8.36 2.10
CA VAL A 111 0.57 7.22 1.20
C VAL A 111 1.77 7.10 0.28
N THR A 112 2.31 5.89 0.15
CA THR A 112 3.42 5.62 -0.78
C THR A 112 3.09 4.42 -1.65
N LEU A 113 3.15 4.62 -2.97
CA LEU A 113 3.19 3.52 -3.93
C LEU A 113 4.59 2.91 -3.93
N HIS A 114 4.68 1.59 -3.75
CA HIS A 114 5.89 0.81 -3.99
C HIS A 114 5.63 -0.25 -5.07
N ALA A 115 5.81 0.11 -6.33
CA ALA A 115 5.63 -0.82 -7.44
C ALA A 115 6.95 -1.54 -7.76
N LYS A 116 6.88 -2.87 -7.80
CA LYS A 116 8.01 -3.78 -8.07
C LYS A 116 7.77 -4.50 -9.39
N PRO A 117 8.69 -4.41 -10.36
CA PRO A 117 8.54 -5.16 -11.60
C PRO A 117 8.75 -6.66 -11.37
N PRO A 118 8.19 -7.51 -12.26
CA PRO A 118 8.46 -8.94 -12.26
C PRO A 118 9.97 -9.22 -12.29
N ASP A 119 10.41 -10.19 -11.49
CA ASP A 119 11.79 -10.72 -11.42
C ASP A 119 12.90 -9.73 -11.06
N ALA A 120 12.60 -8.44 -10.89
CA ALA A 120 13.59 -7.36 -10.70
C ALA A 120 13.19 -6.35 -9.62
N GLY A 121 12.19 -6.66 -8.79
CA GLY A 121 11.75 -5.81 -7.69
C GLY A 121 12.77 -5.70 -6.56
N ALA A 122 13.15 -4.47 -6.18
CA ALA A 122 13.89 -4.17 -4.96
C ALA A 122 12.95 -4.02 -3.75
#